data_AF-A0A848T651-F1
#
_entry.id   AF-A0A848T651-F1
#
_cell.length_a   1.000
_cell.length_b   1.000
_cell.length_c   1.000
_cell.angle_alpha   90.00
_cell.angle_beta   90.00
_cell.angle_gamma   90.00
#
_symmetry.space_group_name_H-M   'P 1'
#
loop_
_entity.id
_entity.type
_entity.pdbx_description
1 polymer ?
#
loop_
_entity_poly.entity_id
_entity_poly.type
_entity_poly.pdbx_seq_one_letter_code
_entity_poly.pdbx_strand_id
1 'polypeptide(L)'
;MLPQQILARDDGPAAEVVNPGGCAPICLVCEHASPAIPSSLGLLGLADEDRYSHAVWDPGAGDLARSLSERLDAPLVLGRVSRLVYDCNRPP
;
A
#
# COMPACT_ATOMS: atom_id res chain seq x y z
N MET A 1 -19.93 -19.20 -8.23
CA MET A 1 -19.34 -18.84 -6.92
C MET A 1 -19.19 -17.32 -6.94
N LEU A 2 -19.84 -16.58 -6.05
CA LEU A 2 -19.66 -15.12 -5.99
C LEU A 2 -18.21 -14.84 -5.62
N PRO A 3 -17.56 -13.81 -6.20
CA PRO A 3 -16.20 -13.45 -5.81
C PRO A 3 -16.19 -13.14 -4.32
N GLN A 4 -15.35 -13.85 -3.57
CA GLN A 4 -15.17 -13.59 -2.15
C GLN A 4 -14.48 -12.24 -2.00
N GLN A 5 -15.15 -11.32 -1.33
CA GLN A 5 -14.61 -9.99 -1.10
C GLN A 5 -13.48 -10.06 -0.08
N ILE A 6 -12.25 -9.75 -0.51
CA ILE A 6 -11.06 -9.79 0.34
C ILE A 6 -11.03 -8.58 1.28
N LEU A 7 -11.32 -7.38 0.78
CA LEU A 7 -11.32 -6.16 1.60
C LEU A 7 -12.68 -5.97 2.30
N ALA A 8 -12.66 -5.95 3.63
CA ALA A 8 -13.80 -5.53 4.43
C ALA A 8 -13.99 -4.01 4.32
N ARG A 9 -15.16 -3.52 4.77
CA ARG A 9 -15.44 -2.07 4.78
C ARG A 9 -14.40 -1.27 5.57
N ASP A 10 -13.92 -1.84 6.66
CA ASP A 10 -13.00 -1.16 7.59
C ASP A 10 -11.53 -1.15 7.07
N ASP A 11 -11.18 -2.00 6.11
CA ASP A 11 -9.85 -1.99 5.47
C ASP A 11 -9.67 -0.75 4.57
N GLY A 12 -10.78 -0.21 4.06
CA GLY A 12 -10.80 0.88 3.09
C GLY A 12 -10.37 0.42 1.68
N PRO A 13 -10.04 1.36 0.78
CA PRO A 13 -9.60 1.02 -0.57
C PRO A 13 -8.20 0.37 -0.56
N ALA A 14 -7.89 -0.39 -1.63
CA ALA A 14 -6.58 -1.03 -1.80
C ALA A 14 -5.43 -0.02 -2.02
N ALA A 15 -5.76 1.19 -2.46
CA ALA A 15 -4.82 2.27 -2.68
C ALA A 15 -5.39 3.62 -2.23
N GLU A 16 -4.50 4.55 -1.90
CA GLU A 16 -4.80 5.94 -1.57
C GLU A 16 -4.25 6.85 -2.66
N VAL A 17 -4.98 7.89 -3.04
CA VAL A 17 -4.46 8.98 -3.88
C VAL A 17 -4.25 10.21 -3.00
N VAL A 18 -3.02 10.70 -2.99
CA VAL A 18 -2.57 11.89 -2.25
C VAL A 18 -2.26 12.99 -3.25
N ASN A 19 -2.59 14.24 -2.88
CA ASN A 19 -2.46 15.41 -3.73
C ASN A 19 -2.96 15.21 -5.18
N PRO A 20 -4.22 14.78 -5.39
CA PRO A 20 -4.73 14.48 -6.73
C PRO A 20 -4.72 15.69 -7.68
N GLY A 21 -4.63 16.91 -7.14
CA GLY A 21 -4.55 18.15 -7.90
C GLY A 21 -3.12 18.68 -8.11
N GLY A 22 -2.08 17.92 -7.75
CA GLY A 22 -0.70 18.36 -7.91
C GLY A 22 -0.35 18.68 -9.37
N CYS A 23 0.33 19.81 -9.59
CA CYS A 23 0.59 20.34 -10.93
C CYS A 23 1.87 19.82 -11.58
N ALA A 24 2.71 19.07 -10.85
CA ALA A 24 3.97 18.57 -11.38
C ALA A 24 3.77 17.60 -12.57
N PRO A 25 4.67 17.59 -13.56
CA PRO A 25 4.59 16.68 -14.71
C PRO A 25 5.08 15.25 -14.37
N ILE A 26 4.86 14.81 -13.13
CA ILE A 26 5.25 13.50 -12.61
C ILE A 26 4.13 12.93 -11.75
N CYS A 27 4.01 11.61 -11.72
CA CYS A 27 3.16 10.90 -10.77
C CYS A 27 4.06 10.00 -9.92
N LEU A 28 3.96 10.13 -8.60
CA LEU A 28 4.67 9.28 -7.67
C LEU A 28 3.83 8.02 -7.41
N VAL A 29 4.51 6.88 -7.34
CA VAL A 29 3.89 5.60 -6.98
C VAL A 29 4.74 4.97 -5.89
N CYS A 30 4.09 4.44 -4.87
CA CYS A 30 4.75 3.65 -3.85
C CYS A 30 3.85 2.45 -3.52
N GLU A 31 4.11 1.32 -4.20
CA GLU A 31 3.32 0.11 -4.06
C GLU A 31 3.45 -0.53 -2.66
N HIS A 32 4.65 -0.53 -2.09
CA HIS A 32 4.98 -1.24 -0.85
C HIS A 32 4.88 -0.32 0.39
N ALA A 33 3.89 0.57 0.41
CA ALA A 33 3.76 1.62 1.42
C ALA A 33 3.05 1.21 2.72
N SER A 34 2.48 0.01 2.80
CA SER A 34 1.66 -0.41 3.94
C SER A 34 1.94 -1.86 4.34
N PRO A 35 2.05 -2.16 5.65
CA PRO A 35 2.12 -3.54 6.14
C PRO A 35 0.75 -4.18 6.33
N ALA A 36 -0.35 -3.49 6.01
CA ALA A 36 -1.69 -3.95 6.38
C ALA A 36 -2.10 -5.23 5.61
N ILE A 37 -2.54 -6.24 6.37
CA ILE A 37 -3.14 -7.46 5.83
C ILE A 37 -4.64 -7.40 6.14
N PRO A 38 -5.53 -7.53 5.14
CA PRO A 38 -6.97 -7.54 5.35
C PRO A 38 -7.38 -8.61 6.36
N SER A 39 -8.29 -8.26 7.26
CA SER A 39 -8.74 -9.15 8.35
C SER A 39 -9.24 -10.51 7.85
N SER A 40 -9.83 -10.56 6.65
CA SER A 40 -10.31 -11.78 5.99
C SER A 40 -9.20 -12.81 5.70
N LEU A 41 -7.93 -12.39 5.68
CA LEU A 41 -6.76 -13.22 5.40
C LEU A 41 -5.96 -13.56 6.66
N GLY A 42 -6.38 -13.07 7.84
CA GLY A 42 -5.67 -13.27 9.09
C GLY A 42 -4.24 -12.72 9.04
N LEU A 43 -3.26 -13.54 9.45
CA LEU A 43 -1.84 -13.18 9.44
C LEU A 43 -1.02 -13.89 8.36
N LEU A 44 -1.68 -14.55 7.38
CA LEU A 44 -1.00 -15.34 6.33
C LEU A 44 -0.02 -16.41 6.87
N GLY A 45 -0.18 -16.84 8.13
CA GLY A 45 0.73 -17.78 8.79
C GLY A 45 2.06 -17.18 9.28
N LEU A 46 2.20 -15.85 9.28
CA LEU A 46 3.39 -15.16 9.79
C LEU A 46 3.52 -15.35 11.31
N ALA A 47 4.76 -15.46 11.79
CA ALA A 47 5.07 -15.25 13.19
C ALA A 47 4.92 -13.76 13.54
N ASP A 48 4.63 -13.45 14.80
CA ASP A 48 4.41 -12.06 15.23
C ASP A 48 5.63 -11.16 14.99
N GLU A 49 6.84 -11.71 15.09
CA GLU A 49 8.10 -11.01 14.82
C GLU A 49 8.27 -10.64 13.33
N ASP A 50 7.80 -11.48 12.42
CA ASP A 50 7.92 -11.26 10.98
C ASP A 50 7.03 -10.12 10.48
N ARG A 51 6.00 -9.75 11.25
CA ARG A 51 5.05 -8.67 10.90
C ARG A 51 5.71 -7.30 10.79
N TYR A 52 6.89 -7.14 11.37
CA TYR A 52 7.67 -5.90 11.34
C TYR A 52 8.85 -5.96 10.35
N SER A 53 9.00 -7.08 9.64
CA SER A 53 10.04 -7.28 8.64
C SER A 53 9.78 -6.45 7.37
N HIS A 54 10.86 -6.11 6.66
CA HIS A 54 10.80 -5.52 5.32
C HIS A 54 10.19 -6.47 4.27
N ALA A 55 9.96 -7.73 4.63
CA ALA A 55 9.18 -8.66 3.80
C ALA A 55 7.72 -8.19 3.64
N VAL A 56 7.16 -7.49 4.62
CA VAL A 56 5.73 -7.13 4.67
C VAL A 56 5.45 -5.85 3.86
N TRP A 57 6.40 -4.92 3.84
CA TRP A 57 6.33 -3.59 3.22
C TRP A 57 7.72 -2.95 3.22
N ASP A 58 7.86 -1.77 2.62
CA ASP A 58 9.11 -1.00 2.62
C ASP A 58 9.04 0.08 3.72
N PRO A 59 9.69 -0.12 4.90
CA PRO A 59 9.53 0.80 6.03
C PRO A 59 10.01 2.21 5.70
N GLY A 60 9.15 3.21 5.93
CA GLY A 60 9.42 4.63 5.66
C GLY A 60 9.25 5.06 4.20
N ALA A 61 9.02 4.14 3.25
CA ALA A 61 8.82 4.49 1.84
C ALA A 61 7.56 5.34 1.64
N GLY A 62 6.46 4.99 2.33
CA GLY A 62 5.22 5.78 2.28
C GLY A 62 5.39 7.21 2.80
N ASP A 63 6.10 7.40 3.92
CA ASP A 63 6.34 8.71 4.50
C ASP A 63 7.24 9.57 3.62
N LEU A 64 8.27 8.96 3.03
CA LEU A 64 9.13 9.61 2.04
C LEU A 64 8.32 10.01 0.80
N ALA A 65 7.48 9.12 0.28
CA ALA A 65 6.65 9.40 -0.89
C ALA A 65 5.67 10.56 -0.64
N ARG A 66 5.01 10.60 0.53
CA ARG A 66 4.15 11.73 0.93
C ARG A 66 4.95 13.04 1.01
N SER A 67 6.13 12.98 1.62
CA SER A 67 7.04 14.13 1.74
C SER A 67 7.52 14.66 0.38
N LEU A 68 7.71 13.78 -0.60
CA LEU A 68 8.06 14.14 -1.98
C LEU A 68 6.85 14.69 -2.74
N SER A 69 5.67 14.09 -2.58
CA SER A 69 4.41 14.57 -3.18
C SER A 69 4.12 16.01 -2.79
N GLU A 70 4.31 16.34 -1.51
CA GLU A 70 4.17 17.70 -0.99
C GLU A 70 5.22 18.65 -1.58
N ARG A 71 6.50 18.28 -1.54
CA ARG A 71 7.61 19.14 -1.99
C ARG A 71 7.62 19.40 -3.49
N LEU A 72 7.16 18.44 -4.27
CA LEU A 72 7.15 18.52 -5.72
C LEU A 72 5.82 19.04 -6.26
N ASP A 73 4.78 19.15 -5.43
CA ASP A 73 3.40 19.35 -5.86
C ASP A 73 2.95 18.30 -6.90
N ALA A 74 3.16 17.02 -6.57
CA ALA A 74 2.89 15.90 -7.47
C ALA A 74 1.79 14.98 -6.91
N PRO A 75 0.90 14.44 -7.76
CA PRO A 75 0.01 13.37 -7.35
C PRO A 75 0.80 12.12 -6.95
N LEU A 76 0.30 11.42 -5.94
CA LEU A 76 0.90 10.21 -5.39
C LEU A 76 -0.16 9.11 -5.24
N VAL A 77 0.17 7.91 -5.68
CA VAL A 77 -0.62 6.70 -5.41
C VAL A 77 0.14 5.80 -4.42
N LEU A 78 -0.48 5.51 -3.27
CA LEU A 78 0.08 4.65 -2.22
C LEU A 78 -0.68 3.33 -2.14
N GLY A 79 0.05 2.21 -2.12
CA GLY A 79 -0.51 0.92 -1.74
C GLY A 79 -0.94 0.91 -0.27
N ARG A 80 -2.16 0.45 0.01
CA ARG A 80 -2.69 0.34 1.38
C ARG A 80 -2.63 -1.09 1.93
N VAL A 81 -2.29 -2.06 1.09
CA VAL A 81 -2.23 -3.49 1.43
C VAL A 81 -0.80 -3.99 1.28
N SER A 82 -0.40 -4.89 2.18
CA SER A 82 0.91 -5.54 2.17
C SER A 82 1.17 -6.28 0.86
N ARG A 83 2.42 -6.20 0.41
CA ARG A 83 2.94 -6.96 -0.74
C ARG A 83 2.82 -8.48 -0.58
N LEU A 84 2.66 -8.97 0.65
CA LEU A 84 2.46 -10.40 0.92
C LEU A 84 1.06 -10.88 0.51
N VAL A 85 0.07 -9.99 0.44
CA VAL A 85 -1.25 -10.31 -0.12
C VAL A 85 -1.16 -10.33 -1.65
N TYR A 86 -0.59 -9.26 -2.21
CA TYR A 86 -0.27 -9.16 -3.62
C TYR A 86 0.82 -8.11 -3.83
N ASP A 87 1.91 -8.48 -4.50
CA ASP A 87 2.96 -7.53 -4.86
C ASP A 87 2.56 -6.82 -6.16
N CYS A 88 2.07 -5.57 -6.04
CA CYS A 88 1.64 -4.77 -7.20
C CYS A 88 2.77 -4.44 -8.20
N ASN A 89 4.03 -4.71 -7.85
CA ASN A 89 5.18 -4.58 -8.75
C ASN A 89 5.59 -5.93 -9.37
N ARG A 90 4.66 -6.89 -9.42
CA ARG A 90 4.85 -8.20 -10.05
C ARG A 90 3.64 -8.57 -10.91
N PRO A 91 3.83 -9.18 -12.10
CA PRO A 91 2.73 -9.75 -12.87
C PRO A 91 2.16 -11.01 -12.19
N PRO A 92 0.92 -11.41 -12.51
CA PRO A 92 0.30 -12.64 -12.03
C PRO A 92 0.96 -13.92 -12.58
#